data_AF-A0A9N9AI05-F1
#
_entry.id   AF-A0A9N9AI05-F1
#
_cell.length_a   1.000
_cell.length_b   1.000
_cell.length_c   1.000
_cell.angle_alpha   90.00
_cell.angle_beta   90.00
_cell.angle_gamma   90.00
#
_symmetry.space_group_name_H-M   'P 1'
#
loop_
_entity.id
_entity.type
_entity.pdbx_description
1 polymer ?
#
loop_
_entity_poly.entity_id
_entity_poly.type
_entity_poly.pdbx_seq_one_letter_code
_entity_poly.pdbx_strand_id
1 'polypeptide(L)'
;MFIRHAVPKSHFLIRQYTLKSIRLNLIKQPLLYRVYPHSPCSHGSVKALKSIVTLVGIVGSTYWYVQRNNFAFADSMNMINSKSYTTEEPESKRLIPTYITLYDGTNAKLVGLGIRTVSFLKVKVYVIAMYIRESDIEILKKWKGYDKAKFLSSNNESVASNLLDQPVDIAIRIEPVRNTNGQHLRDGFVRALTNRMQNGHLDDDDDVEGVLEALKEFKAQFPKSLVKIGTAMILTKQKDVHSGVVKNKWLAKNLFMGYFAASDPISEKAKISIAEGFDNILSMNNTV
;
A
#
# COMPACT_ATOMS: atom_id res chain seq x y z
N MET A 1 -42.57 -46.06 -2.94
CA MET A 1 -41.44 -46.54 -2.10
C MET A 1 -40.32 -45.50 -2.23
N PHE A 2 -40.31 -44.51 -1.33
CA PHE A 2 -39.42 -43.34 -1.41
C PHE A 2 -38.20 -43.55 -0.50
N ILE A 3 -37.00 -43.59 -1.09
CA ILE A 3 -35.74 -43.74 -0.37
C ILE A 3 -35.24 -42.35 0.03
N ARG A 4 -35.34 -42.02 1.32
CA ARG A 4 -34.72 -40.83 1.93
C ARG A 4 -33.26 -41.14 2.28
N HIS A 5 -32.32 -40.45 1.64
CA HIS A 5 -30.92 -40.46 2.04
C HIS A 5 -30.73 -39.47 3.20
N ALA A 6 -30.33 -39.99 4.36
CA ALA A 6 -29.96 -39.22 5.53
C ALA A 6 -28.48 -38.82 5.44
N VAL A 7 -28.19 -37.53 5.55
CA VAL A 7 -26.83 -36.97 5.66
C VAL A 7 -26.46 -36.86 7.15
N PRO A 8 -25.31 -37.38 7.61
CA PRO A 8 -24.93 -37.28 9.02
C PRO A 8 -24.42 -35.87 9.37
N LYS A 9 -25.01 -35.27 10.41
CA LYS A 9 -24.54 -34.04 11.04
C LYS A 9 -23.30 -34.33 11.90
N SER A 10 -22.14 -33.79 11.53
CA SER A 10 -20.96 -33.76 12.39
C SER A 10 -21.04 -32.58 13.37
N HIS A 11 -21.14 -32.89 14.66
CA HIS A 11 -21.03 -31.93 15.75
C HIS A 11 -19.55 -31.68 16.07
N PHE A 12 -19.05 -30.47 15.82
CA PHE A 12 -17.75 -30.02 16.31
C PHE A 12 -17.92 -29.35 17.69
N LEU A 13 -17.45 -30.05 18.73
CA LEU A 13 -17.30 -29.53 20.09
C LEU A 13 -15.97 -28.75 20.19
N ILE A 14 -16.03 -27.43 20.34
CA ILE A 14 -14.85 -26.61 20.66
C ILE A 14 -14.80 -26.40 22.18
N ARG A 15 -13.81 -27.03 22.81
CA ARG A 15 -13.49 -26.91 24.24
C ARG A 15 -12.66 -25.63 24.45
N GLN A 16 -13.22 -24.63 25.14
CA GLN A 16 -12.48 -23.43 25.53
C GLN A 16 -11.56 -23.75 26.72
N TYR A 17 -10.26 -23.41 26.61
CA TYR A 17 -9.34 -23.40 27.74
C TYR A 17 -9.17 -21.96 28.24
N THR A 18 -9.55 -21.73 29.48
CA THR A 18 -9.38 -20.48 30.22
C THR A 18 -7.98 -20.47 30.85
N LEU A 19 -7.11 -19.52 30.46
CA LEU A 19 -5.82 -19.33 31.12
C LEU A 19 -5.98 -18.37 32.31
N LYS A 20 -5.76 -18.92 33.51
CA LYS A 20 -5.72 -18.23 34.80
C LYS A 20 -4.47 -17.35 34.91
N SER A 21 -4.66 -16.20 35.53
CA SER A 21 -3.67 -15.20 35.91
C SER A 21 -2.58 -15.77 36.82
N ILE A 22 -1.32 -15.39 36.57
CA ILE A 22 -0.23 -15.49 37.54
C ILE A 22 0.22 -14.07 37.87
N ARG A 23 -0.02 -13.67 39.13
CA ARG A 23 0.61 -12.53 39.80
C ARG A 23 1.96 -12.98 40.35
N LEU A 24 3.01 -12.21 40.14
CA LEU A 24 4.22 -12.25 40.95
C LEU A 24 4.60 -10.82 41.31
N ASN A 25 4.69 -10.58 42.62
CA ASN A 25 4.93 -9.30 43.25
C ASN A 25 6.36 -9.29 43.80
N LEU A 26 6.99 -8.12 43.66
CA LEU A 26 7.93 -7.46 44.58
C LEU A 26 9.24 -8.18 44.98
N ILE A 27 10.36 -7.59 44.57
CA ILE A 27 11.43 -7.14 45.50
C ILE A 27 11.95 -5.76 45.05
N LYS A 28 12.11 -4.85 46.01
CA LYS A 28 12.54 -3.45 45.89
C LYS A 28 14.02 -3.28 46.29
N GLN A 29 14.65 -2.23 45.72
CA GLN A 29 15.76 -1.37 46.22
C GLN A 29 17.22 -1.74 45.86
N PRO A 30 18.21 -0.80 45.94
CA PRO A 30 18.26 0.54 45.31
C PRO A 30 19.64 0.89 44.66
N LEU A 31 19.71 2.10 44.09
CA LEU A 31 20.85 2.89 43.55
C LEU A 31 22.28 2.61 44.09
N LEU A 32 23.29 2.70 43.21
CA LEU A 32 24.45 3.62 43.34
C LEU A 32 25.41 3.58 42.12
N TYR A 33 25.96 4.75 41.79
CA TYR A 33 26.93 5.08 40.74
C TYR A 33 28.34 4.47 40.95
N ARG A 34 29.06 4.12 39.87
CA ARG A 34 30.49 4.50 39.68
C ARG A 34 31.02 4.25 38.26
N VAL A 35 31.66 5.27 37.69
CA VAL A 35 32.50 5.24 36.48
C VAL A 35 33.97 5.21 36.91
N TYR A 36 34.82 4.47 36.20
CA TYR A 36 36.15 4.86 35.65
C TYR A 36 36.93 3.61 35.16
N PRO A 37 37.89 3.78 34.24
CA PRO A 37 38.25 2.82 33.20
C PRO A 37 39.48 1.99 33.58
N HIS A 38 39.87 1.02 32.75
CA HIS A 38 41.25 0.63 32.38
C HIS A 38 41.21 -0.79 31.75
N SER A 39 41.74 -0.93 30.54
CA SER A 39 42.19 -2.20 29.92
C SER A 39 43.73 -2.23 29.98
N PRO A 40 44.45 -3.38 29.92
CA PRO A 40 44.57 -4.14 28.65
C PRO A 40 44.85 -5.68 28.74
N CYS A 41 44.79 -6.33 27.56
CA CYS A 41 45.32 -7.66 27.15
C CYS A 41 44.61 -8.94 27.71
N SER A 42 44.33 -10.02 26.96
CA SER A 42 44.54 -10.44 25.57
C SER A 42 43.69 -11.70 25.25
N HIS A 43 43.60 -12.06 23.96
CA HIS A 43 43.13 -13.34 23.35
C HIS A 43 41.62 -13.64 23.25
N GLY A 44 41.11 -13.70 22.00
CA GLY A 44 39.99 -14.57 21.63
C GLY A 44 38.92 -13.99 20.69
N SER A 45 38.93 -14.47 19.44
CA SER A 45 37.81 -14.53 18.48
C SER A 45 37.33 -13.23 17.82
N VAL A 46 37.59 -13.13 16.51
CA VAL A 46 37.07 -12.13 15.58
C VAL A 46 35.56 -12.30 15.43
N LYS A 47 34.78 -11.39 16.03
CA LYS A 47 33.39 -11.11 15.64
C LYS A 47 33.35 -9.74 14.99
N ALA A 48 32.77 -9.70 13.79
CA ALA A 48 32.63 -8.49 12.97
C ALA A 48 32.11 -7.30 13.78
N LEU A 49 32.93 -6.27 13.93
CA LEU A 49 32.56 -5.01 14.56
C LEU A 49 31.52 -4.30 13.69
N LYS A 50 30.32 -4.09 14.25
CA LYS A 50 29.42 -3.04 13.77
C LYS A 50 30.06 -1.71 14.12
N SER A 51 30.58 -1.00 13.14
CA SER A 51 31.12 0.35 13.31
C SER A 51 29.98 1.30 13.74
N ILE A 52 29.96 1.68 15.02
CA ILE A 52 29.10 2.75 15.54
C ILE A 52 29.87 4.05 15.30
N VAL A 53 29.51 4.77 14.23
CA VAL A 53 29.99 6.14 14.04
C VAL A 53 29.13 7.04 14.92
N THR A 54 29.69 7.51 16.03
CA THR A 54 29.04 8.50 16.89
C THR A 54 29.38 9.88 16.34
N LEU A 55 28.48 10.46 15.54
CA LEU A 55 28.60 11.86 15.14
C LEU A 55 27.94 12.72 16.23
N VAL A 56 28.76 13.48 16.96
CA VAL A 56 28.33 14.46 17.95
C VAL A 56 27.88 15.73 17.21
N GLY A 57 26.67 16.19 17.51
CA GLY A 57 26.26 17.59 17.34
C GLY A 57 25.55 17.93 16.02
N ILE A 58 24.22 17.99 16.06
CA ILE A 58 23.39 19.19 15.85
C ILE A 58 21.95 18.79 16.22
N VAL A 59 21.29 19.64 16.98
CA VAL A 59 19.90 19.50 17.44
C VAL A 59 18.99 19.40 16.22
N GLY A 60 18.62 18.18 15.84
CA GLY A 60 17.70 17.88 14.77
C GLY A 60 17.06 16.53 15.07
N SER A 61 15.76 16.54 15.30
CA SER A 61 14.92 15.41 15.67
C SER A 61 15.27 14.12 14.88
N THR A 62 16.11 13.27 15.45
CA THR A 62 16.45 11.96 14.87
C THR A 62 15.27 11.01 15.07
N TYR A 63 14.30 11.07 14.16
CA TYR A 63 13.34 9.98 14.02
C TYR A 63 14.06 8.81 13.34
N TRP A 64 14.23 7.75 14.12
CA TRP A 64 14.64 6.44 13.64
C TRP A 64 13.71 6.01 12.52
N TYR A 65 14.21 6.07 11.27
CA TYR A 65 13.63 5.32 10.17
C TYR A 65 13.64 3.84 10.59
N VAL A 66 12.48 3.32 10.99
CA VAL A 66 12.29 1.87 11.06
C VAL A 66 12.20 1.40 9.61
N GLN A 67 13.37 1.15 9.05
CA GLN A 67 13.61 0.48 7.78
C GLN A 67 13.29 -1.02 7.92
N ARG A 68 12.06 -1.32 8.35
CA ARG A 68 11.49 -2.65 8.47
C ARG A 68 10.01 -2.61 8.12
N ASN A 69 9.72 -3.24 6.98
CA ASN A 69 8.42 -3.58 6.41
C ASN A 69 7.72 -2.42 5.68
N ASN A 70 7.79 -2.50 4.36
CA ASN A 70 7.24 -1.64 3.30
C ASN A 70 5.69 -1.55 3.29
N PHE A 71 5.04 -1.59 4.45
CA PHE A 71 3.61 -1.42 4.64
C PHE A 71 3.38 -0.70 5.97
N ALA A 72 3.84 0.56 6.05
CA ALA A 72 3.65 1.41 7.21
C ALA A 72 2.77 2.59 6.83
N PHE A 73 1.76 2.87 7.65
CA PHE A 73 1.12 4.17 7.63
C PHE A 73 2.11 5.17 8.20
N ALA A 74 2.72 5.96 7.32
CA ALA A 74 3.62 7.05 7.71
C ALA A 74 2.82 8.35 7.82
N ASP A 75 3.34 9.33 8.55
CA ASP A 75 2.76 10.67 8.53
C ASP A 75 2.74 11.19 7.09
N SER A 76 1.59 11.73 6.69
CA SER A 76 1.33 12.16 5.32
C SER A 76 2.36 13.19 4.84
N MET A 77 2.90 13.99 5.76
CA MET A 77 3.87 15.06 5.49
C MET A 77 5.31 14.55 5.30
N ASN A 78 5.67 13.40 5.86
CA ASN A 78 7.07 12.93 5.90
C ASN A 78 7.56 12.31 4.58
N MET A 79 6.68 12.19 3.58
CA MET A 79 7.01 11.67 2.24
C MET A 79 6.94 12.76 1.15
N ILE A 80 6.91 14.02 1.58
CA ILE A 80 6.83 15.19 0.71
C ILE A 80 8.24 15.67 0.39
N ASN A 81 8.57 15.77 -0.90
CA ASN A 81 9.82 16.37 -1.35
C ASN A 81 9.83 17.86 -0.95
N SER A 82 10.98 18.41 -0.55
CA SER A 82 11.12 19.82 -0.16
C SER A 82 10.68 20.84 -1.24
N LYS A 83 10.53 20.40 -2.50
CA LYS A 83 9.99 21.19 -3.63
C LYS A 83 8.54 20.87 -4.00
N SER A 84 7.85 20.00 -3.26
CA SER A 84 6.50 19.56 -3.61
C SER A 84 5.46 20.64 -3.29
N TYR A 85 4.69 21.01 -4.31
CA TYR A 85 3.41 21.70 -4.13
C TYR A 85 2.35 20.71 -3.65
N THR A 86 1.18 21.21 -3.29
CA THR A 86 0.01 20.38 -2.96
C THR A 86 -1.17 20.68 -3.87
N THR A 87 -1.91 19.64 -4.24
CA THR A 87 -3.22 19.73 -4.87
C THR A 87 -4.29 19.41 -3.83
N GLU A 88 -5.31 20.25 -3.72
CA GLU A 88 -6.45 19.99 -2.83
C GLU A 88 -7.41 18.98 -3.46
N GLU A 89 -7.80 17.94 -2.72
CA GLU A 89 -8.91 17.09 -3.11
C GLU A 89 -10.25 17.81 -2.83
N PRO A 90 -11.12 18.01 -3.85
CA PRO A 90 -12.25 18.93 -3.77
C PRO A 90 -13.22 18.68 -2.60
N GLU A 91 -13.46 17.42 -2.22
CA GLU A 91 -14.50 17.08 -1.27
C GLU A 91 -14.04 16.91 0.17
N SER A 92 -12.83 16.41 0.38
CA SER A 92 -12.24 16.20 1.70
C SER A 92 -11.37 17.37 2.14
N LYS A 93 -10.99 18.26 1.22
CA LYS A 93 -10.06 19.36 1.46
C LYS A 93 -8.67 18.90 1.89
N ARG A 94 -8.33 17.63 1.64
CA ARG A 94 -6.99 17.10 1.90
C ARG A 94 -6.02 17.66 0.87
N LEU A 95 -4.89 18.16 1.36
CA LEU A 95 -3.78 18.60 0.55
C LEU A 95 -2.89 17.39 0.23
N ILE A 96 -2.84 17.04 -1.05
CA ILE A 96 -2.10 15.90 -1.58
C ILE A 96 -0.84 16.41 -2.27
N PRO A 97 0.35 15.89 -1.94
CA PRO A 97 1.59 16.36 -2.56
C PRO A 97 1.63 16.02 -4.05
N THR A 98 2.10 16.95 -4.88
CA THR A 98 2.29 16.73 -6.32
C THR A 98 3.48 15.82 -6.62
N TYR A 99 4.43 15.71 -5.69
CA TYR A 99 5.57 14.79 -5.78
C TYR A 99 5.78 14.03 -4.47
N ILE A 100 6.09 12.75 -4.58
CA ILE A 100 6.48 11.90 -3.45
C ILE A 100 7.80 11.21 -3.73
N THR A 101 8.47 10.79 -2.66
CA THR A 101 9.63 9.89 -2.73
C THR A 101 9.17 8.46 -2.52
N LEU A 102 9.51 7.57 -3.46
CA LEU A 102 9.23 6.13 -3.39
C LEU A 102 10.22 5.44 -2.42
N TYR A 103 9.96 4.16 -2.13
CA TYR A 103 10.75 3.36 -1.19
C TYR A 103 12.25 3.25 -1.53
N ASP A 104 12.60 3.40 -2.80
CA ASP A 104 13.97 3.36 -3.31
C ASP A 104 14.63 4.74 -3.41
N GLY A 105 13.98 5.79 -2.91
CA GLY A 105 14.48 7.16 -2.92
C GLY A 105 14.20 7.94 -4.21
N THR A 106 13.56 7.35 -5.20
CA THR A 106 13.23 8.05 -6.46
C THR A 106 11.96 8.88 -6.36
N ASN A 107 11.82 9.88 -7.24
CA ASN A 107 10.65 10.75 -7.27
C ASN A 107 9.52 10.14 -8.13
N ALA A 108 8.29 10.30 -7.66
CA ALA A 108 7.08 10.03 -8.41
C ALA A 108 6.19 11.27 -8.47
N LYS A 109 5.64 11.52 -9.66
CA LYS A 109 4.76 12.65 -9.96
C LYS A 109 3.30 12.23 -9.89
N LEU A 110 2.48 13.08 -9.29
CA LEU A 110 1.02 12.91 -9.21
C LEU A 110 0.42 12.87 -10.62
N VAL A 111 -0.37 11.84 -10.89
CA VAL A 111 -1.15 11.66 -12.11
C VAL A 111 -2.56 12.21 -11.89
N GLY A 112 -3.25 11.70 -10.86
CA GLY A 112 -4.62 12.09 -10.55
C GLY A 112 -5.01 11.61 -9.16
N LEU A 113 -6.13 12.12 -8.66
CA LEU A 113 -6.60 11.84 -7.30
C LEU A 113 -8.12 11.87 -7.20
N GLY A 114 -8.67 11.27 -6.17
CA GLY A 114 -10.09 11.35 -5.89
C GLY A 114 -10.46 10.77 -4.54
N ILE A 115 -11.69 11.03 -4.13
CA ILE A 115 -12.21 10.51 -2.87
C ILE A 115 -12.94 9.18 -3.09
N ARG A 116 -12.70 8.22 -2.20
CA ARG A 116 -13.53 7.03 -2.08
C ARG A 116 -14.69 7.29 -1.13
N THR A 117 -15.86 6.86 -1.55
CA THR A 117 -17.10 6.94 -0.78
C THR A 117 -17.78 5.57 -0.74
N VAL A 118 -18.34 5.17 0.41
CA VAL A 118 -19.17 3.96 0.52
C VAL A 118 -20.67 4.28 0.42
N SER A 119 -21.46 3.31 -0.05
CA SER A 119 -22.87 3.48 -0.43
C SER A 119 -23.83 3.62 0.77
N PHE A 120 -25.08 4.00 0.46
CA PHE A 120 -26.20 4.37 1.35
C PHE A 120 -26.11 5.74 2.04
N LEU A 121 -24.97 6.10 2.65
CA LEU A 121 -24.82 7.38 3.39
C LEU A 121 -23.78 8.34 2.77
N LYS A 122 -23.27 8.03 1.57
CA LYS A 122 -22.20 8.77 0.88
C LYS A 122 -21.02 9.09 1.82
N VAL A 123 -20.61 8.08 2.60
CA VAL A 123 -19.58 8.24 3.62
C VAL A 123 -18.20 8.26 2.98
N LYS A 124 -17.51 9.40 3.09
CA LYS A 124 -16.13 9.61 2.63
C LYS A 124 -15.14 8.81 3.46
N VAL A 125 -14.38 7.90 2.84
CA VAL A 125 -13.50 6.95 3.56
C VAL A 125 -12.03 7.38 3.51
N TYR A 126 -11.51 7.63 2.31
CA TYR A 126 -10.13 8.07 2.09
C TYR A 126 -10.00 8.83 0.77
N VAL A 127 -8.94 9.61 0.64
CA VAL A 127 -8.44 10.08 -0.66
C VAL A 127 -7.47 9.04 -1.21
N ILE A 128 -7.58 8.79 -2.51
CA ILE A 128 -6.63 8.01 -3.30
C ILE A 128 -5.92 8.97 -4.25
N ALA A 129 -4.60 8.89 -4.33
CA ALA A 129 -3.79 9.65 -5.27
C ALA A 129 -2.84 8.71 -5.99
N MET A 130 -2.85 8.72 -7.32
CA MET A 130 -1.97 7.92 -8.15
C MET A 130 -0.74 8.71 -8.56
N TYR A 131 0.41 8.08 -8.51
CA TYR A 131 1.68 8.62 -8.93
C TYR A 131 2.35 7.69 -9.94
N ILE A 132 3.16 8.29 -10.83
CA ILE A 132 4.07 7.57 -11.71
C ILE A 132 5.50 8.01 -11.42
N ARG A 133 6.44 7.06 -11.41
CA ARG A 133 7.86 7.37 -11.30
C ARG A 133 8.28 8.32 -12.44
N GLU A 134 8.95 9.42 -12.11
CA GLU A 134 9.27 10.46 -13.09
C GLU A 134 10.09 9.94 -14.27
N SER A 135 11.09 9.10 -13.99
CA SER A 135 11.95 8.50 -15.03
C SER A 135 11.21 7.60 -16.01
N ASP A 136 10.04 7.08 -15.61
CA ASP A 136 9.26 6.14 -16.40
C ASP A 136 8.20 6.84 -17.28
N ILE A 137 8.00 8.17 -17.13
CA ILE A 137 7.06 8.95 -17.94
C ILE A 137 7.43 8.88 -19.43
N GLU A 138 8.71 8.96 -19.76
CA GLU A 138 9.17 8.90 -21.15
C GLU A 138 8.96 7.51 -21.79
N ILE A 139 8.87 6.44 -20.99
CA ILE A 139 8.47 5.11 -21.46
C ILE A 139 6.99 5.15 -21.87
N LEU A 140 6.12 5.69 -21.01
CA LEU A 140 4.69 5.80 -21.34
C LEU A 140 4.41 6.73 -22.52
N LYS A 141 5.16 7.83 -22.69
CA LYS A 141 4.97 8.73 -23.85
C LYS A 141 5.23 8.05 -25.20
N LYS A 142 6.12 7.06 -25.23
CA LYS A 142 6.40 6.23 -26.41
C LYS A 142 5.28 5.23 -26.66
N TRP A 143 4.55 4.82 -25.62
CA TRP A 143 3.38 3.96 -25.74
C TRP A 143 2.18 4.73 -26.30
N LYS A 144 1.79 4.43 -27.54
CA LYS A 144 0.64 5.06 -28.23
C LYS A 144 -0.71 4.39 -27.95
N GLY A 145 -0.78 3.52 -26.94
CA GLY A 145 -1.99 2.76 -26.61
C GLY A 145 -2.97 3.47 -25.69
N TYR A 146 -2.65 4.67 -25.21
CA TYR A 146 -3.54 5.41 -24.33
C TYR A 146 -4.65 6.12 -25.11
N ASP A 147 -5.89 5.85 -24.72
CA ASP A 147 -7.09 6.52 -25.21
C ASP A 147 -7.99 6.80 -24.01
N LYS A 148 -8.20 8.09 -23.70
CA LYS A 148 -8.96 8.52 -22.52
C LYS A 148 -10.40 8.01 -22.56
N ALA A 149 -11.06 8.05 -23.71
CA ALA A 149 -12.46 7.64 -23.83
C ALA A 149 -12.61 6.12 -23.59
N LYS A 150 -11.68 5.32 -24.13
CA LYS A 150 -11.65 3.87 -23.89
C LYS A 150 -11.25 3.53 -22.46
N PHE A 151 -10.34 4.28 -21.84
CA PHE A 151 -9.99 4.12 -20.42
C PHE A 151 -11.19 4.38 -19.50
N LEU A 152 -12.01 5.38 -19.84
CA LEU A 152 -13.24 5.73 -19.12
C LEU A 152 -14.45 4.89 -19.53
N SER A 153 -14.30 3.92 -20.42
CA SER A 153 -15.40 3.09 -20.87
C SER A 153 -16.01 2.29 -19.70
N SER A 154 -17.34 2.14 -19.75
CA SER A 154 -18.11 1.37 -18.78
C SER A 154 -18.13 -0.13 -19.04
N ASN A 155 -17.54 -0.59 -20.15
CA ASN A 155 -17.56 -1.99 -20.56
C ASN A 155 -16.19 -2.52 -21.04
N ASN A 156 -15.13 -1.72 -20.94
CA ASN A 156 -13.82 -2.08 -21.48
C ASN A 156 -12.71 -1.69 -20.50
N GLU A 157 -11.91 -2.67 -20.10
CA GLU A 157 -10.77 -2.51 -19.20
C GLU A 157 -9.41 -2.61 -19.91
N SER A 158 -9.39 -2.84 -21.23
CA SER A 158 -8.16 -3.15 -21.99
C SER A 158 -7.12 -2.03 -21.94
N VAL A 159 -7.53 -0.77 -22.07
CA VAL A 159 -6.57 0.36 -22.00
C VAL A 159 -5.95 0.47 -20.61
N ALA A 160 -6.76 0.31 -19.55
CA ALA A 160 -6.27 0.32 -18.18
C ALA A 160 -5.34 -0.88 -17.89
N SER A 161 -5.71 -2.06 -18.37
CA SER A 161 -4.88 -3.27 -18.29
C SER A 161 -3.54 -3.06 -18.98
N ASN A 162 -3.56 -2.63 -20.25
CA ASN A 162 -2.36 -2.43 -21.07
C ASN A 162 -1.44 -1.34 -20.51
N LEU A 163 -2.02 -0.29 -19.90
CA LEU A 163 -1.28 0.72 -19.15
C LEU A 163 -0.52 0.08 -17.98
N LEU A 164 -1.20 -0.76 -17.19
CA LEU A 164 -0.59 -1.48 -16.08
C LEU A 164 0.40 -2.56 -16.51
N ASP A 165 0.35 -3.01 -17.76
CA ASP A 165 1.34 -3.94 -18.33
C ASP A 165 2.62 -3.24 -18.81
N GLN A 166 2.62 -1.90 -18.89
CA GLN A 166 3.83 -1.15 -19.24
C GLN A 166 4.91 -1.33 -18.16
N PRO A 167 6.21 -1.33 -18.55
CA PRO A 167 7.35 -1.55 -17.66
C PRO A 167 7.68 -0.28 -16.87
N VAL A 168 6.69 0.21 -16.12
CA VAL A 168 6.73 1.45 -15.35
C VAL A 168 6.30 1.20 -13.90
N ASP A 169 6.87 2.01 -13.02
CA ASP A 169 6.50 2.01 -11.61
C ASP A 169 5.36 3.00 -11.35
N ILE A 170 4.26 2.47 -10.85
CA ILE A 170 3.06 3.24 -10.50
C ILE A 170 2.77 3.02 -9.02
N ALA A 171 2.48 4.10 -8.31
CA ALA A 171 2.13 4.06 -6.91
C ALA A 171 0.73 4.62 -6.67
N ILE A 172 0.04 4.08 -5.69
CA ILE A 172 -1.15 4.68 -5.10
C ILE A 172 -0.88 5.05 -3.66
N ARG A 173 -1.29 6.27 -3.30
CA ARG A 173 -1.27 6.82 -1.95
C ARG A 173 -2.69 6.89 -1.43
N ILE A 174 -2.94 6.25 -0.29
CA ILE A 174 -4.24 6.18 0.38
C ILE A 174 -4.15 6.97 1.68
N GLU A 175 -4.96 8.01 1.81
CA GLU A 175 -4.97 8.90 2.97
C GLU A 175 -6.38 8.95 3.61
N PRO A 176 -6.58 8.36 4.80
CA PRO A 176 -7.87 8.34 5.46
C PRO A 176 -8.36 9.74 5.82
N VAL A 177 -9.64 10.01 5.54
CA VAL A 177 -10.31 11.28 5.88
C VAL A 177 -11.17 11.17 7.13
N ARG A 178 -11.13 10.01 7.78
CA ARG A 178 -11.73 9.71 9.07
C ARG A 178 -10.92 8.65 9.78
N ASN A 179 -11.09 8.56 11.09
CA ASN A 179 -10.53 7.46 11.86
C ASN A 179 -11.13 6.14 11.36
N THR A 180 -10.26 5.19 11.07
CA THR A 180 -10.61 3.82 10.68
C THR A 180 -9.59 2.89 11.32
N ASN A 181 -9.75 1.58 11.19
CA ASN A 181 -8.73 0.62 11.61
C ASN A 181 -8.13 -0.07 10.37
N GLY A 182 -6.93 -0.63 10.53
CA GLY A 182 -6.26 -1.32 9.42
C GLY A 182 -7.06 -2.52 8.91
N GLN A 183 -7.87 -3.14 9.76
CA GLN A 183 -8.79 -4.21 9.39
C GLN A 183 -9.85 -3.77 8.37
N HIS A 184 -10.52 -2.63 8.55
CA HIS A 184 -11.52 -2.15 7.61
C HIS A 184 -10.92 -1.77 6.26
N LEU A 185 -9.72 -1.18 6.25
CA LEU A 185 -9.00 -0.89 5.02
C LEU A 185 -8.60 -2.18 4.31
N ARG A 186 -8.00 -3.13 5.04
CA ARG A 186 -7.63 -4.46 4.56
C ARG A 186 -8.82 -5.16 3.91
N ASP A 187 -9.92 -5.27 4.64
CA ASP A 187 -11.09 -6.03 4.22
C ASP A 187 -11.72 -5.42 2.96
N GLY A 188 -11.62 -4.08 2.79
CA GLY A 188 -12.01 -3.39 1.56
C GLY A 188 -11.18 -3.80 0.33
N PHE A 189 -9.85 -3.80 0.46
CA PHE A 189 -8.95 -4.23 -0.62
C PHE A 189 -9.09 -5.72 -0.94
N VAL A 190 -9.15 -6.55 0.09
CA VAL A 190 -9.34 -8.00 -0.05
C VAL A 190 -10.64 -8.28 -0.78
N ARG A 191 -11.74 -7.63 -0.40
CA ARG A 191 -13.02 -7.81 -1.08
C ARG A 191 -12.94 -7.43 -2.56
N ALA A 192 -12.30 -6.30 -2.89
CA ALA A 192 -12.12 -5.90 -4.27
C ALA A 192 -11.32 -6.93 -5.09
N LEU A 193 -10.21 -7.44 -4.54
CA LEU A 193 -9.39 -8.47 -5.18
C LEU A 193 -10.14 -9.80 -5.34
N THR A 194 -10.85 -10.25 -4.29
CA THR A 194 -11.65 -11.48 -4.34
C THR A 194 -12.78 -11.38 -5.36
N ASN A 195 -13.45 -10.23 -5.47
CA ASN A 195 -14.49 -10.04 -6.49
C ASN A 195 -13.91 -10.14 -7.90
N ARG A 196 -12.72 -9.56 -8.16
CA ARG A 196 -12.07 -9.69 -9.47
C ARG A 196 -11.69 -11.14 -9.80
N MET A 197 -11.17 -11.86 -8.81
CA MET A 197 -10.87 -13.30 -8.92
C MET A 197 -12.11 -14.12 -9.30
N GLN A 198 -13.26 -13.84 -8.67
CA GLN A 198 -14.52 -14.55 -8.91
C GLN A 198 -15.17 -14.19 -10.26
N ASN A 199 -14.91 -13.00 -10.78
CA ASN A 199 -15.48 -12.49 -12.03
C ASN A 199 -14.64 -12.85 -13.27
N GLY A 200 -13.78 -13.88 -13.19
CA GLY A 200 -13.05 -14.39 -14.35
C GLY A 200 -11.87 -13.51 -14.80
N HIS A 201 -11.31 -12.69 -13.91
CA HIS A 201 -10.06 -11.98 -14.18
C HIS A 201 -8.81 -12.80 -13.81
N LEU A 202 -8.96 -14.09 -13.52
CA LEU A 202 -7.85 -15.06 -13.51
C LEU A 202 -7.78 -15.67 -14.91
N ASP A 203 -6.64 -15.57 -15.55
CA ASP A 203 -6.36 -16.24 -16.82
C ASP A 203 -6.04 -17.72 -16.55
N ASP A 204 -6.17 -18.59 -17.54
CA ASP A 204 -5.87 -20.03 -17.40
C ASP A 204 -4.39 -20.28 -17.02
N ASP A 205 -3.50 -19.35 -17.37
CA ASP A 205 -2.07 -19.39 -17.05
C ASP A 205 -1.74 -18.85 -15.64
N ASP A 206 -2.71 -18.29 -14.92
CA ASP A 206 -2.48 -17.75 -13.58
C ASP A 206 -2.33 -18.87 -12.53
N ASP A 207 -1.25 -18.80 -11.75
CA ASP A 207 -1.04 -19.64 -10.58
C ASP A 207 -2.03 -19.26 -9.45
N VAL A 208 -3.18 -19.93 -9.43
CA VAL A 208 -4.24 -19.72 -8.43
C VAL A 208 -3.71 -19.88 -7.00
N GLU A 209 -2.85 -20.88 -6.75
CA GLU A 209 -2.29 -21.10 -5.42
C GLU A 209 -1.37 -19.93 -5.03
N GLY A 210 -0.50 -19.51 -5.95
CA GLY A 210 0.34 -18.33 -5.78
C GLY A 210 -0.44 -17.03 -5.56
N VAL A 211 -1.59 -16.86 -6.22
CA VAL A 211 -2.48 -15.71 -5.99
C VAL A 211 -3.10 -15.74 -4.60
N LEU A 212 -3.56 -16.90 -4.13
CA LEU A 212 -4.14 -17.05 -2.80
C LEU A 212 -3.11 -16.83 -1.68
N GLU A 213 -1.88 -17.32 -1.85
CA GLU A 213 -0.80 -17.06 -0.90
C GLU A 213 -0.41 -15.58 -0.91
N ALA A 214 -0.28 -14.95 -2.09
CA ALA A 214 -0.02 -13.52 -2.20
C ALA A 214 -1.12 -12.67 -1.53
N LEU A 215 -2.39 -13.07 -1.65
CA LEU A 215 -3.51 -12.40 -0.98
C LEU A 215 -3.42 -12.53 0.54
N LYS A 216 -2.95 -13.67 1.05
CA LYS A 216 -2.70 -13.92 2.48
C LYS A 216 -1.52 -13.09 2.99
N GLU A 217 -0.41 -13.02 2.24
CA GLU A 217 0.72 -12.15 2.54
C GLU A 217 0.30 -10.68 2.58
N PHE A 218 -0.44 -10.22 1.57
CA PHE A 218 -0.98 -8.87 1.49
C PHE A 218 -1.84 -8.53 2.70
N LYS A 219 -2.75 -9.43 3.12
CA LYS A 219 -3.57 -9.27 4.33
C LYS A 219 -2.73 -9.07 5.59
N ALA A 220 -1.63 -9.82 5.71
CA ALA A 220 -0.76 -9.79 6.87
C ALA A 220 0.00 -8.46 7.02
N GLN A 221 0.15 -7.69 5.93
CA GLN A 221 0.84 -6.40 5.98
C GLN A 221 0.05 -5.31 6.71
N PHE A 222 -1.28 -5.42 6.78
CA PHE A 222 -2.09 -4.38 7.40
C PHE A 222 -1.96 -4.40 8.93
N PRO A 223 -1.79 -3.22 9.57
CA PRO A 223 -1.72 -3.15 11.02
C PRO A 223 -3.06 -3.52 11.65
N LYS A 224 -3.01 -4.12 12.84
CA LYS A 224 -4.19 -4.39 13.67
C LYS A 224 -4.68 -3.14 14.42
N SER A 225 -3.87 -2.09 14.45
CA SER A 225 -4.13 -0.85 15.18
C SER A 225 -5.04 0.12 14.41
N LEU A 226 -5.42 1.20 15.10
CA LEU A 226 -6.12 2.34 14.51
C LEU A 226 -5.24 3.00 13.45
N VAL A 227 -5.86 3.36 12.34
CA VAL A 227 -5.28 4.19 11.29
C VAL A 227 -5.86 5.59 11.45
N LYS A 228 -5.00 6.54 11.82
CA LYS A 228 -5.39 7.92 12.12
C LYS A 228 -5.47 8.76 10.85
N ILE A 229 -6.31 9.78 10.89
CA ILE A 229 -6.29 10.87 9.91
C ILE A 229 -4.89 11.49 9.89
N GLY A 230 -4.40 11.87 8.71
CA GLY A 230 -3.05 12.42 8.54
C GLY A 230 -1.96 11.38 8.37
N THR A 231 -2.32 10.10 8.30
CA THR A 231 -1.41 9.03 7.88
C THR A 231 -1.65 8.66 6.43
N ALA A 232 -0.63 8.18 5.73
CA ALA A 232 -0.73 7.70 4.36
C ALA A 232 -0.14 6.29 4.21
N MET A 233 -0.82 5.47 3.42
CA MET A 233 -0.30 4.20 2.92
C MET A 233 0.09 4.36 1.46
N ILE A 234 1.27 3.86 1.07
CA ILE A 234 1.70 3.85 -0.32
C ILE A 234 1.86 2.41 -0.78
N LEU A 235 1.19 2.06 -1.88
CA LEU A 235 1.29 0.75 -2.54
C LEU A 235 1.86 0.98 -3.94
N THR A 236 2.91 0.25 -4.30
CA THR A 236 3.61 0.44 -5.58
C THR A 236 3.57 -0.83 -6.40
N LYS A 237 3.09 -0.73 -7.65
CA LYS A 237 3.34 -1.72 -8.70
C LYS A 237 4.72 -1.42 -9.27
N GLN A 238 5.69 -2.26 -8.95
CA GLN A 238 7.04 -2.17 -9.52
C GLN A 238 7.06 -2.85 -10.89
N LYS A 239 7.88 -2.35 -11.81
CA LYS A 239 8.19 -3.01 -13.08
C LYS A 239 8.91 -4.34 -12.87
N ASP A 240 9.78 -4.39 -11.86
CA ASP A 240 10.37 -5.64 -11.37
C ASP A 240 9.55 -6.20 -10.20
N VAL A 241 8.69 -7.17 -10.49
CA VAL A 241 7.80 -7.78 -9.50
C VAL A 241 8.56 -8.57 -8.42
N HIS A 242 9.81 -8.95 -8.67
CA HIS A 242 10.61 -9.76 -7.73
C HIS A 242 11.15 -8.96 -6.54
N SER A 243 11.11 -7.63 -6.60
CA SER A 243 11.65 -6.71 -5.59
C SER A 243 10.59 -6.20 -4.59
N GLY A 244 9.32 -6.60 -4.76
CA GLY A 244 8.19 -6.20 -3.93
C GLY A 244 8.00 -7.02 -2.65
N VAL A 245 7.17 -6.49 -1.74
CA VAL A 245 6.75 -7.18 -0.49
C VAL A 245 5.91 -8.41 -0.78
N VAL A 246 5.00 -8.27 -1.74
CA VAL A 246 4.11 -9.32 -2.21
C VAL A 246 4.47 -9.55 -3.67
N LYS A 247 5.05 -10.72 -3.97
CA LYS A 247 5.68 -11.01 -5.26
C LYS A 247 4.71 -11.73 -6.19
N ASN A 248 3.64 -11.06 -6.60
CA ASN A 248 2.64 -11.65 -7.48
C ASN A 248 2.12 -10.61 -8.49
N LYS A 249 2.30 -10.89 -9.79
CA LYS A 249 1.94 -9.99 -10.89
C LYS A 249 0.44 -9.72 -10.93
N TRP A 250 -0.36 -10.78 -10.81
CA TRP A 250 -1.81 -10.69 -10.84
C TRP A 250 -2.34 -9.79 -9.72
N LEU A 251 -1.90 -10.01 -8.48
CA LEU A 251 -2.31 -9.20 -7.33
C LEU A 251 -1.88 -7.75 -7.49
N ALA A 252 -0.62 -7.51 -7.88
CA ALA A 252 -0.09 -6.18 -8.09
C ALA A 252 -0.88 -5.41 -9.16
N LYS A 253 -1.25 -6.05 -10.27
CA LYS A 253 -2.08 -5.45 -11.32
C LYS A 253 -3.51 -5.22 -10.85
N ASN A 254 -4.15 -6.24 -10.28
CA ASN A 254 -5.56 -6.20 -9.92
C ASN A 254 -5.89 -5.27 -8.74
N LEU A 255 -4.90 -4.96 -7.90
CA LEU A 255 -5.03 -3.91 -6.89
C LEU A 255 -5.36 -2.54 -7.51
N PHE A 256 -4.72 -2.21 -8.63
CA PHE A 256 -4.92 -0.97 -9.37
C PHE A 256 -6.17 -1.06 -10.24
N MET A 257 -6.41 -2.23 -10.86
CA MET A 257 -7.63 -2.45 -11.65
C MET A 257 -8.91 -2.26 -10.82
N GLY A 258 -8.89 -2.47 -9.50
CA GLY A 258 -10.04 -2.11 -8.65
C GLY A 258 -10.45 -0.63 -8.75
N TYR A 259 -9.51 0.29 -9.01
CA TYR A 259 -9.80 1.71 -9.24
C TYR A 259 -10.11 2.03 -10.71
N PHE A 260 -9.69 1.17 -11.63
CA PHE A 260 -9.86 1.37 -13.07
C PHE A 260 -10.98 0.55 -13.68
N ALA A 261 -11.69 -0.22 -12.85
CA ALA A 261 -12.69 -1.16 -13.30
C ALA A 261 -13.73 -0.48 -14.20
N ALA A 262 -14.15 -1.19 -15.24
CA ALA A 262 -15.12 -0.66 -16.20
C ALA A 262 -16.46 -0.36 -15.53
N SER A 263 -16.94 -1.30 -14.71
CA SER A 263 -18.09 -1.14 -13.84
C SER A 263 -17.68 -1.07 -12.37
N ASP A 264 -18.39 -0.24 -11.61
CA ASP A 264 -18.26 -0.08 -10.16
C ASP A 264 -16.79 0.08 -9.64
N PRO A 265 -15.97 0.97 -10.24
CA PRO A 265 -14.64 1.25 -9.72
C PRO A 265 -14.71 1.77 -8.28
N ILE A 266 -13.68 1.45 -7.49
CA ILE A 266 -13.59 1.83 -6.07
C ILE A 266 -13.78 3.34 -5.86
N SER A 267 -13.39 4.17 -6.82
CA SER A 267 -13.68 5.60 -6.86
C SER A 267 -13.77 6.10 -8.31
N GLU A 268 -14.98 6.40 -8.77
CA GLU A 268 -15.22 7.03 -10.07
C GLU A 268 -14.48 8.35 -10.23
N LYS A 269 -14.47 9.18 -9.18
CA LYS A 269 -13.77 10.47 -9.18
C LYS A 269 -12.28 10.31 -9.40
N ALA A 270 -11.68 9.32 -8.76
CA ALA A 270 -10.27 9.01 -8.96
C ALA A 270 -10.03 8.49 -10.39
N LYS A 271 -10.88 7.60 -10.91
CA LYS A 271 -10.76 7.07 -12.28
C LYS A 271 -10.76 8.21 -13.31
N ILE A 272 -11.71 9.15 -13.19
CA ILE A 272 -11.81 10.34 -14.07
C ILE A 272 -10.57 11.22 -13.97
N SER A 273 -10.18 11.61 -12.75
CA SER A 273 -9.01 12.47 -12.54
C SER A 273 -7.71 11.82 -13.03
N ILE A 274 -7.55 10.51 -12.83
CA ILE A 274 -6.39 9.77 -13.32
C ILE A 274 -6.38 9.72 -14.85
N ALA A 275 -7.54 9.54 -15.48
CA ALA A 275 -7.63 9.53 -16.93
C ALA A 275 -7.24 10.89 -17.54
N GLU A 276 -7.68 12.00 -16.94
CA GLU A 276 -7.26 13.35 -17.30
C GLU A 276 -5.75 13.56 -17.06
N GLY A 277 -5.24 13.03 -15.94
CA GLY A 277 -3.83 13.05 -15.59
C GLY A 277 -2.93 12.42 -16.65
N PHE A 278 -3.27 11.21 -17.09
CA PHE A 278 -2.55 10.54 -18.17
C PHE A 278 -2.69 11.27 -19.50
N ASP A 279 -3.88 11.75 -19.84
CA ASP A 279 -4.12 12.53 -21.07
C ASP A 279 -3.20 13.76 -21.13
N ASN A 280 -3.06 14.48 -20.01
CA ASN A 280 -2.17 15.62 -19.87
C ASN A 280 -0.69 15.23 -19.94
N ILE A 281 -0.27 14.20 -19.20
CA ILE A 281 1.15 13.77 -19.16
C ILE A 281 1.61 13.28 -20.55
N LEU A 282 0.73 12.63 -21.30
CA LEU A 282 1.04 12.01 -22.59
C LEU A 282 0.87 12.97 -23.78
N SER A 283 0.09 14.05 -23.64
CA SER A 283 -0.11 15.06 -24.70
C SER A 283 0.93 16.18 -24.73
N MET A 284 1.70 16.38 -23.65
CA MET A 284 2.65 17.51 -23.45
C MET A 284 3.78 17.65 -24.50
N ASN A 285 3.93 16.73 -25.47
CA ASN A 285 4.98 16.79 -26.50
C ASN A 285 4.45 17.00 -27.94
N ASN A 286 3.15 17.22 -28.17
CA ASN A 286 2.62 17.53 -29.51
C ASN A 286 2.74 19.03 -29.89
N THR A 287 3.49 19.81 -29.12
CA THR A 287 3.82 21.22 -29.41
C THR A 287 5.34 21.37 -29.52
N VAL A 288 5.88 20.89 -30.64
CA VAL A 288 7.19 21.32 -31.17
C VAL A 288 7.00 21.58 -32.65
#